data_AF-A0A2E2V4M8-F1
#
_entry.id   AF-A0A2E2V4M8-F1
#
_cell.length_a   1.000
_cell.length_b   1.000
_cell.length_c   1.000
_cell.angle_alpha   90.00
_cell.angle_beta   90.00
_cell.angle_gamma   90.00
#
_symmetry.space_group_name_H-M   'P 1'
#
loop_
_entity.id
_entity.type
_entity.pdbx_description
1 polymer ?
#
loop_
_entity_poly.entity_id
_entity_poly.type
_entity_poly.pdbx_seq_one_letter_code
_entity_poly.pdbx_strand_id
1 'polypeptide(L)' 'MIPDTNRYFVNACKTTKIFCRVNCPPGRRTKPVNRISFPGIDEAIQAGYRACLVCLPSDGPPGPWKPKSLGQFI' A
#
# COMPACT_ATOMS: atom_id res chain seq x y z
N MET A 1 13.29 17.15 5.00
CA MET A 1 13.75 15.74 4.88
C MET A 1 12.50 14.87 4.94
N ILE A 2 11.93 14.47 3.80
CA ILE A 2 10.73 13.62 3.77
C ILE A 2 11.20 12.21 4.17
N PRO A 3 10.60 11.54 5.17
CA PRO A 3 10.99 10.20 5.54
C PRO A 3 10.80 9.26 4.35
N ASP A 4 11.86 8.52 4.04
CA ASP A 4 11.90 7.55 2.94
C ASP A 4 10.79 6.49 3.13
N THR A 5 9.71 6.62 2.36
CA THR A 5 8.57 5.71 2.40
C THR A 5 8.88 4.37 1.76
N ASN A 6 10.01 4.26 1.07
CA ASN A 6 10.40 3.07 0.35
C ASN A 6 10.88 1.94 1.26
N ARG A 7 11.31 2.23 2.50
CA ARG A 7 11.84 1.20 3.42
C ARG A 7 10.78 0.40 4.16
N TYR A 8 9.51 0.62 3.88
CA TYR A 8 8.41 -0.05 4.58
C TYR A 8 7.85 -1.19 3.75
N PHE A 9 7.71 -2.35 4.40
CA PHE A 9 7.04 -3.50 3.80
C PHE A 9 5.63 -3.14 3.33
N VAL A 10 5.29 -3.60 2.13
CA VAL A 10 3.95 -3.45 1.55
C VAL A 10 3.37 -4.82 1.17
N ASN A 11 2.06 -4.96 1.34
CA ASN A 11 1.32 -6.13 0.88
C ASN A 11 0.85 -5.89 -0.55
N ALA A 12 0.85 -6.93 -1.38
CA ALA A 12 0.36 -6.89 -2.75
C ALA A 12 -0.59 -8.04 -3.06
N CYS A 13 -1.44 -7.84 -4.06
CA CYS A 13 -2.37 -8.85 -4.56
C CYS A 13 -1.98 -9.27 -5.99
N LYS A 14 -1.68 -10.56 -6.18
CA LYS A 14 -1.28 -11.15 -7.47
C LYS A 14 -2.25 -10.83 -8.60
N THR A 15 -3.55 -10.95 -8.34
CA THR A 15 -4.59 -10.86 -9.37
C THR A 15 -4.90 -9.42 -9.74
N THR A 16 -4.84 -8.48 -8.81
CA THR A 16 -5.15 -7.07 -9.09
C THR A 16 -3.91 -6.24 -9.44
N LYS A 17 -2.71 -6.76 -9.16
CA LYS A 17 -1.44 -6.02 -9.31
C LYS A 17 -1.45 -4.69 -8.54
N ILE A 18 -2.04 -4.69 -7.35
CA ILE A 18 -2.08 -3.54 -6.44
C ILE A 18 -1.25 -3.85 -5.20
N PHE A 19 -0.41 -2.90 -4.78
CA PHE A 19 0.25 -2.93 -3.48
C PHE A 19 -0.35 -1.89 -2.51
N CYS A 20 -0.32 -2.21 -1.22
CA CYS A 20 -1.01 -1.56 -0.12
C CYS A 20 -0.11 -1.52 1.13
N ARG A 21 -0.36 -0.56 2.03
CA ARG A 21 0.16 -0.63 3.40
C ARG A 21 -0.31 -1.90 4.11
N VAL A 22 0.49 -2.42 5.05
CA VAL A 22 0.15 -3.63 5.81
C VAL A 22 -1.20 -3.53 6.53
N ASN A 23 -1.54 -2.34 7.03
CA ASN A 23 -2.78 -2.08 7.76
C ASN A 23 -3.99 -1.70 6.88
N CYS A 24 -3.83 -1.65 5.55
CA CYS A 24 -4.89 -1.27 4.61
C CYS A 24 -6.06 -2.27 4.63
N PRO A 25 -7.33 -1.86 4.89
CA PRO A 25 -8.47 -2.78 4.93
C PRO A 25 -8.76 -3.49 3.60
N PRO A 26 -8.71 -2.82 2.42
CA PRO A 26 -8.70 -3.53 1.13
C PRO A 26 -7.59 -4.58 1.02
N GLY A 27 -6.35 -4.23 1.39
CA GLY A 27 -5.21 -5.15 1.36
C GLY A 27 -5.40 -6.36 2.27
N ARG A 28 -5.97 -6.14 3.48
CA ARG A 28 -6.24 -7.19 4.47
C ARG A 28 -7.26 -8.22 3.99
N ARG A 29 -8.16 -7.86 3.08
CA ARG A 29 -9.14 -8.75 2.45
C ARG A 29 -8.58 -9.60 1.30
N THR A 30 -7.34 -9.35 0.88
CA THR A 30 -6.67 -10.18 -0.12
C THR A 30 -6.58 -11.62 0.37
N LYS A 31 -7.12 -12.57 -0.40
CA LYS A 31 -7.00 -14.00 -0.10
C LYS A 31 -5.53 -14.38 0.09
N PRO A 32 -5.16 -15.18 1.11
CA PRO A 32 -3.76 -15.53 1.37
C PRO A 32 -3.03 -16.07 0.15
N VAL A 33 -3.68 -16.92 -0.66
CA VAL A 33 -3.14 -17.48 -1.91
C VAL A 33 -2.72 -16.42 -2.94
N ASN A 34 -3.34 -15.25 -2.91
CA ASN A 34 -3.05 -14.13 -3.81
C ASN A 34 -2.20 -13.05 -3.16
N ARG A 35 -1.83 -13.18 -1.89
CA ARG A 35 -1.04 -12.18 -1.18
C ARG A 35 0.45 -12.36 -1.45
N ILE A 36 1.14 -11.25 -1.67
CA ILE A 36 2.61 -11.15 -1.76
C ILE A 36 3.04 -10.03 -0.81
N SER A 37 4.28 -10.07 -0.32
CA SER A 37 4.91 -8.97 0.42
C SER A 37 6.12 -8.48 -0.38
N PHE A 38 6.33 -7.16 -0.44
CA PHE A 38 7.53 -6.54 -1.00
C PHE A 38 8.28 -5.79 0.11
N PRO A 39 9.63 -5.74 0.05
CA PRO A 39 10.44 -5.05 1.06
C PRO A 39 10.30 -3.51 0.99
N GLY A 40 9.79 -3.00 -0.12
CA GLY A 40 9.58 -1.57 -0.34
C GLY A 40 8.60 -1.26 -1.46
N ILE A 41 8.43 0.03 -1.71
CA ILE A 41 7.53 0.56 -2.75
C ILE A 41 8.15 0.34 -4.14
N ASP A 42 9.44 0.61 -4.27
CA ASP A 42 10.18 0.52 -5.52
C ASP A 42 10.21 -0.90 -6.05
N GLU A 43 10.42 -1.91 -5.19
CA GLU A 43 10.39 -3.32 -5.60
C GLU A 43 8.99 -3.73 -6.09
N ALA A 44 7.94 -3.19 -5.47
CA ALA A 44 6.56 -3.44 -5.92
C ALA A 44 6.32 -2.81 -7.30
N ILE A 45 6.78 -1.57 -7.51
CA ILE A 45 6.66 -0.86 -8.79
C ILE A 45 7.46 -1.57 -9.90
N GLN A 46 8.71 -1.93 -9.62
CA GLN A 46 9.57 -2.68 -10.55
C GLN A 46 8.97 -4.04 -10.91
N ALA A 47 8.27 -4.70 -9.97
CA ALA A 47 7.52 -5.93 -10.22
C ALA A 47 6.19 -5.72 -10.98
N GLY A 48 5.87 -4.48 -11.39
CA GLY A 48 4.69 -4.13 -12.18
C GLY A 48 3.41 -3.95 -11.37
N TYR A 49 3.51 -3.60 -10.09
CA TYR A 49 2.34 -3.33 -9.23
C TYR A 49 2.10 -1.83 -9.11
N ARG A 50 0.83 -1.43 -9.11
CA ARG A 50 0.43 -0.03 -8.87
C ARG A 50 0.08 0.22 -7.41
N ALA A 51 0.25 1.47 -6.97
CA ALA A 51 -0.12 1.88 -5.62
C ALA A 51 -1.65 1.81 -5.40
N CYS A 52 -2.04 1.47 -4.17
CA CYS A 52 -3.43 1.50 -3.74
C CYS A 52 -3.95 2.94 -3.62
N LEU A 53 -5.05 3.24 -4.30
CA LEU A 53 -5.69 4.56 -4.27
C LEU A 53 -6.48 4.83 -2.98
N VAL A 54 -6.60 3.85 -2.09
CA VAL A 54 -7.31 3.98 -0.80
C VAL A 54 -6.34 4.34 0.32
N CYS A 55 -5.24 3.62 0.45
CA CYS A 55 -4.27 3.85 1.54
C CYS A 55 -3.06 4.68 1.12
N LEU A 56 -2.94 5.02 -0.17
CA LEU A 56 -1.87 5.85 -0.75
C LEU A 56 -0.50 5.54 -0.15
N PRO A 57 0.03 4.32 -0.37
CA PRO A 57 1.25 3.87 0.28
C PRO A 57 2.47 4.76 -0.03
N SER A 58 2.46 5.48 -1.15
CA SER A 58 3.43 6.50 -1.54
C SER A 58 3.39 7.77 -0.69
N ASP A 59 2.28 8.04 0.00
CA ASP A 59 2.01 9.35 0.60
C ASP A 59 2.40 9.34 2.09
N GLY A 60 3.71 9.46 2.31
CA GLY A 60 4.29 9.51 3.64
C GLY A 60 4.39 8.14 4.34
N PRO A 61 5.00 8.13 5.54
CA PRO A 61 5.29 6.90 6.26
C PRO A 61 3.98 6.21 6.71
N PRO A 62 4.01 4.89 6.95
CA PRO A 62 2.86 4.19 7.49
C PRO A 62 2.51 4.75 8.86
N GLY A 63 1.26 5.22 8.98
CA GLY A 63 0.64 5.65 10.23
C GLY A 63 -0.63 4.85 10.51
N PRO A 64 -1.40 5.22 11.55
CA PRO A 64 -2.73 4.65 11.75
C PRO A 64 -3.55 4.77 10.47
N TRP A 65 -4.34 3.75 10.17
CA TRP A 65 -5.16 3.77 8.97
C TRP A 65 -6.21 4.89 9.06
N LYS A 66 -6.24 5.75 8.04
CA LYS A 66 -7.24 6.81 7.88
C LYS A 66 -7.95 6.60 6.54
N PRO A 67 -9.28 6.48 6.49
CA PRO A 67 -10.00 6.43 5.23
C PRO A 67 -9.89 7.78 4.50
N LYS A 68 -9.88 7.76 3.16
CA LYS A 68 -9.90 8.98 2.32
C LYS A 68 -11.08 9.91 2.65
N SER A 69 -12.21 9.36 3.11
CA SER A 69 -13.40 10.13 3.49
C SER A 69 -13.22 11.01 4.74
N LEU A 70 -12.10 10.91 5.45
CA LEU A 70 -11.82 11.71 6.64
C LEU A 70 -11.11 13.05 6.36
N GLY A 71 -10.87 13.41 5.08
CA GLY A 71 -10.11 14.63 4.75
C GLY A 71 -10.26 15.16 3.33
N GLN A 72 -11.35 14.84 2.62
CA GLN A 72 -11.63 15.40 1.30
C GLN A 72 -13.06 15.94 1.22
N PHE A 73 -13.43 16.76 2.20
CA PHE A 73 -14.46 17.77 2.03
C PHE A 73 -13.84 19.05 2.57
N ILE A 74 -13.88 20.10 1.75
CA ILE A 74 -13.35 21.47 1.92
C ILE A 74 -11.82 21.64 2.00
#